data_AF-A0A2H0DNA4-F1
#
_entry.id   AF-A0A2H0DNA4-F1
#
_cell.length_a   1.000
_cell.length_b   1.000
_cell.length_c   1.000
_cell.angle_alpha   90.00
_cell.angle_beta   90.00
_cell.angle_gamma   90.00
#
_symmetry.space_group_name_H-M   'P 1'
#
loop_
_entity.id
_entity.type
_entity.pdbx_description
1 polymer ?
#
loop_
_entity_poly.entity_id
_entity_poly.type
_entity_poly.pdbx_seq_one_letter_code
_entity_poly.pdbx_strand_id
1 'polypeptide(L)'
;MNLPVAEQTTDADLALHPEMLADAPLLADAMTSRNFVPHKDQIGRWIIKKKIGDKEIEVMADLLVPEALGGAGSRGARLGVHGKRVARKAKGLEAALVDKSVMKVEALDGIDPRSFEVSIAGPGALLVAKMHKIGERIGQDGRVKDKDGLDVLRLLRAIPADVMSARLKMLAGDKLAGPVTKEAIDIFERHFRKPEGEGAQMAARALSHVELMDTTPGQGIPGSVHLSVRFSASGATSSDVSIVEPRVRGPSSRPDGAVRFRKKPELPQKESDACRASHHSKTL
;
A
#
# COMPACT_ATOMS: atom_id res chain seq x y z
N MET A 1 4.10 11.26 10.84
CA MET A 1 2.77 10.62 10.94
C MET A 1 2.94 9.14 10.66
N ASN A 2 2.63 8.27 11.64
CA ASN A 2 2.71 6.83 11.47
C ASN A 2 1.47 6.34 10.70
N LEU A 3 1.64 5.52 9.66
CA LEU A 3 0.51 4.96 8.93
C LEU A 3 0.01 3.74 9.71
N PRO A 4 -1.27 3.65 10.11
CA PRO A 4 -1.73 2.54 10.92
C PRO A 4 -1.57 1.22 10.16
N VAL A 5 -1.19 0.18 10.89
CA VAL A 5 -0.92 -1.17 10.39
C VAL A 5 -1.92 -2.09 11.07
N ALA A 6 -2.60 -2.94 10.31
CA ALA A 6 -3.42 -3.98 10.90
C ALA A 6 -2.51 -4.96 11.65
N GLU A 7 -2.81 -5.22 12.92
CA GLU A 7 -2.01 -6.09 13.77
C GLU A 7 -2.04 -7.57 13.32
N GLN A 8 -3.01 -7.93 12.46
CA GLN A 8 -3.25 -9.29 12.01
C GLN A 8 -3.64 -9.32 10.53
N THR A 9 -3.24 -10.38 9.83
CA THR A 9 -3.67 -10.69 8.47
C THR A 9 -4.25 -12.10 8.42
N THR A 10 -5.32 -12.27 7.63
CA THR A 10 -5.90 -13.58 7.31
C THR A 10 -5.44 -14.08 5.94
N ASP A 11 -4.64 -13.31 5.22
CA ASP A 11 -4.09 -13.67 3.90
C ASP A 11 -2.59 -13.95 4.04
N ALA A 12 -2.14 -15.05 3.44
CA ALA A 12 -0.73 -15.37 3.25
C ALA A 12 -0.44 -15.72 1.78
N ASP A 13 0.63 -15.17 1.22
CA ASP A 13 1.10 -15.45 -0.14
C ASP A 13 2.46 -16.18 -0.06
N LEU A 14 2.56 -17.38 -0.62
CA LEU A 14 3.81 -18.17 -0.67
C LEU A 14 4.28 -18.34 -2.10
N ALA A 15 5.44 -17.78 -2.42
CA ALA A 15 6.12 -17.98 -3.70
C ALA A 15 6.94 -19.29 -3.69
N LEU A 16 6.71 -20.15 -4.67
CA LEU A 16 7.34 -21.45 -4.81
C LEU A 16 8.28 -21.48 -6.01
N HIS A 17 9.46 -22.07 -5.84
CA HIS A 17 10.35 -22.43 -6.94
C HIS A 17 10.11 -23.91 -7.29
N PRO A 18 9.54 -24.22 -8.47
CA PRO A 18 9.13 -25.60 -8.81
C PRO A 18 10.26 -26.63 -8.67
N GLU A 19 11.47 -26.29 -9.14
CA GLU A 19 12.63 -27.21 -9.10
C GLU A 19 13.20 -27.44 -7.69
N MET A 20 12.79 -26.64 -6.71
CA MET A 20 13.21 -26.79 -5.30
C MET A 20 12.21 -27.60 -4.48
N LEU A 21 11.10 -28.03 -5.09
CA LEU A 21 10.09 -28.85 -4.41
C LEU A 21 10.54 -30.32 -4.45
N ALA A 22 10.55 -30.95 -3.27
CA ALA A 22 10.71 -32.39 -3.17
C ALA A 22 9.41 -33.10 -3.60
N ASP A 23 9.53 -34.28 -4.20
CA ASP A 23 8.37 -35.06 -4.66
C ASP A 23 7.41 -35.49 -3.53
N ALA A 24 7.91 -35.58 -2.29
CA ALA A 24 7.13 -35.94 -1.12
C ALA A 24 7.49 -35.09 0.12
N PRO A 25 6.50 -34.76 1.00
CA PRO A 25 5.07 -35.00 0.81
C PRO A 25 4.50 -34.16 -0.35
N LEU A 26 3.40 -34.60 -0.96
CA LEU A 26 2.73 -33.77 -1.97
C LEU A 26 2.25 -32.47 -1.31
N LEU A 27 2.35 -31.34 -2.03
CA LEU A 27 1.85 -30.05 -1.52
C LEU A 27 0.38 -30.11 -1.09
N ALA A 28 -0.46 -30.84 -1.83
CA ALA A 28 -1.87 -31.01 -1.45
C ALA A 28 -2.01 -31.74 -0.11
N ASP A 29 -1.27 -32.84 0.08
CA ASP A 29 -1.29 -33.62 1.31
C ASP A 29 -0.76 -32.80 2.49
N ALA A 30 0.32 -32.03 2.27
CA ALA A 30 0.88 -31.12 3.27
C ALA A 30 -0.16 -30.08 3.73
N MET A 31 -0.88 -29.45 2.80
CA MET A 31 -1.94 -28.48 3.11
C MET A 31 -3.12 -29.15 3.84
N THR A 32 -3.61 -30.27 3.33
CA THR A 32 -4.75 -30.99 3.91
C THR A 32 -4.44 -31.59 5.29
N SER A 33 -3.20 -32.04 5.54
CA SER A 33 -2.76 -32.48 6.86
C SER A 33 -2.84 -31.37 7.93
N ARG A 34 -2.92 -30.11 7.49
CA ARG A 34 -3.09 -28.92 8.33
C ARG A 34 -4.50 -28.33 8.26
N ASN A 35 -5.48 -29.13 7.80
CA ASN A 35 -6.89 -28.77 7.67
C ASN A 35 -7.19 -27.65 6.65
N PHE A 36 -6.23 -27.31 5.79
CA PHE A 36 -6.54 -26.45 4.66
C PHE A 36 -7.27 -27.25 3.57
N VAL A 37 -8.30 -26.64 3.00
CA VAL A 37 -9.03 -27.16 1.84
C VAL A 37 -8.80 -26.26 0.63
N PRO A 38 -8.72 -26.80 -0.59
CA PRO A 38 -8.58 -25.97 -1.79
C PRO A 38 -9.84 -25.13 -1.98
N HIS A 39 -9.67 -23.86 -2.33
CA HIS A 39 -10.79 -22.98 -2.66
C HIS A 39 -11.48 -23.47 -3.93
N LYS A 40 -12.82 -23.49 -3.94
CA LYS A 40 -13.62 -24.06 -5.03
C LYS A 40 -13.33 -23.41 -6.39
N ASP A 41 -13.29 -22.08 -6.42
CA ASP A 41 -13.18 -21.31 -7.67
C ASP A 41 -11.78 -20.75 -7.97
N GLN A 42 -10.85 -20.83 -7.01
CA GLN A 42 -9.55 -20.14 -7.10
C GLN A 42 -8.41 -21.14 -7.02
N ILE A 43 -7.80 -21.43 -8.17
CA ILE A 43 -6.64 -22.31 -8.27
C ILE A 43 -5.50 -21.75 -7.42
N GLY A 44 -4.80 -22.65 -6.71
CA GLY A 44 -3.68 -22.28 -5.85
C GLY A 44 -4.07 -21.58 -4.55
N ARG A 45 -5.35 -21.31 -4.32
CA ARG A 45 -5.84 -20.76 -3.05
C ARG A 45 -6.32 -21.89 -2.15
N TRP A 46 -5.91 -21.83 -0.90
CA TRP A 46 -6.27 -22.75 0.15
C TRP A 46 -6.88 -21.99 1.32
N ILE A 47 -7.91 -22.56 1.94
CA ILE A 47 -8.64 -21.91 3.03
C ILE A 47 -8.74 -22.83 4.25
N ILE A 48 -8.74 -22.24 5.43
CA ILE A 48 -9.09 -22.88 6.68
C ILE A 48 -10.00 -21.95 7.47
N LYS A 49 -11.06 -22.50 8.07
CA LYS A 49 -11.91 -21.76 9.00
C LYS A 49 -11.39 -21.93 10.41
N LYS A 50 -11.13 -20.83 11.10
CA LYS A 50 -10.69 -20.81 12.49
C LYS A 50 -11.68 -20.04 13.34
N LYS A 51 -12.00 -20.57 14.51
CA LYS A 51 -12.75 -19.84 15.53
C LYS A 51 -11.78 -19.02 16.38
N ILE A 52 -11.94 -17.70 16.39
CA ILE A 52 -11.16 -16.76 17.22
C ILE A 52 -12.17 -15.98 18.06
N GLY A 53 -12.22 -16.28 19.36
CA GLY A 53 -13.31 -15.86 20.24
C GLY A 53 -14.66 -16.40 19.74
N ASP A 54 -15.65 -15.52 19.61
CA ASP A 54 -16.98 -15.86 19.10
C ASP A 54 -17.11 -15.76 17.56
N LYS A 55 -16.04 -15.39 16.86
CA LYS A 55 -16.05 -15.20 15.41
C LYS A 55 -15.40 -16.37 14.69
N GLU A 56 -16.06 -16.84 13.63
CA GLU A 56 -15.43 -17.68 12.62
C GLU A 56 -14.70 -16.78 11.61
N ILE A 57 -13.41 -17.03 11.43
CA ILE A 57 -12.54 -16.28 10.53
C ILE A 57 -11.98 -17.25 9.49
N GLU A 58 -12.09 -16.90 8.22
CA GLU A 58 -11.45 -17.64 7.13
C GLU A 58 -10.02 -17.13 6.96
N VAL A 59 -9.05 -18.04 7.07
CA VAL A 59 -7.64 -17.78 6.79
C VAL A 59 -7.31 -18.39 5.44
N MET A 60 -6.69 -17.60 4.56
CA MET A 60 -6.32 -17.95 3.20
C MET A 60 -4.80 -18.08 3.07
N ALA A 61 -4.36 -19.10 2.34
CA ALA A 61 -2.99 -19.27 1.90
C ALA A 61 -2.98 -19.47 0.37
N ASP A 62 -2.33 -18.55 -0.34
CA ASP A 62 -2.12 -18.61 -1.76
C ASP A 62 -0.74 -19.23 -2.06
N LEU A 63 -0.75 -20.38 -2.73
CA LEU A 63 0.46 -20.99 -3.28
C LEU A 63 0.66 -20.48 -4.71
N LEU A 64 1.77 -19.76 -4.89
CA LEU A 64 2.06 -19.00 -6.10
C LEU A 64 3.38 -19.45 -6.70
N VAL A 65 3.44 -19.49 -8.03
CA VAL A 65 4.66 -19.78 -8.77
C VAL A 65 4.93 -18.60 -9.71
N PRO A 66 6.17 -18.09 -9.79
CA PRO A 66 6.50 -17.08 -10.79
C PRO A 66 6.07 -17.53 -12.19
N GLU A 67 5.49 -16.63 -12.96
CA GLU A 67 4.92 -16.97 -14.26
C GLU A 67 5.94 -17.61 -15.18
N ALA A 68 7.19 -17.11 -15.16
CA ALA A 68 8.31 -17.64 -15.93
C ALA A 68 8.64 -19.11 -15.62
N LEU A 69 8.31 -19.59 -14.41
CA LEU A 69 8.62 -20.95 -13.95
C LEU A 69 7.39 -21.87 -13.93
N GLY A 70 6.18 -21.34 -14.13
CA GLY A 70 4.95 -22.09 -13.93
C GLY A 70 4.57 -23.04 -15.08
N GLY A 71 5.37 -23.11 -16.14
CA GLY A 71 5.10 -23.94 -17.32
C GLY A 71 3.88 -23.51 -18.15
N ALA A 72 3.49 -24.38 -19.09
CA ALA A 72 2.47 -24.11 -20.09
C ALA A 72 1.04 -23.88 -19.51
N GLY A 73 0.24 -23.09 -20.23
CA GLY A 73 -1.13 -22.69 -19.85
C GLY A 73 -1.19 -21.29 -19.23
N SER A 74 -2.36 -20.86 -18.74
CA SER A 74 -2.56 -19.48 -18.26
C SER A 74 -2.55 -19.34 -16.74
N ARG A 75 -3.32 -20.14 -15.99
CA ARG A 75 -3.49 -19.95 -14.52
C ARG A 75 -2.77 -20.95 -13.63
N GLY A 76 -2.99 -22.26 -13.82
CA GLY A 76 -2.39 -23.27 -12.94
C GLY A 76 -0.92 -23.52 -13.26
N ALA A 77 -0.06 -23.56 -12.24
CA ALA A 77 1.35 -23.90 -12.41
C ALA A 77 1.53 -25.41 -12.65
N ARG A 78 2.54 -25.82 -13.41
CA ARG A 78 2.89 -27.22 -13.66
C ARG A 78 3.98 -27.66 -12.69
N LEU A 79 3.61 -28.47 -11.69
CA LEU A 79 4.49 -28.84 -10.58
C LEU A 79 4.74 -30.35 -10.50
N GLY A 80 4.90 -31.01 -11.67
CA GLY A 80 5.21 -32.45 -11.72
C GLY A 80 4.23 -33.31 -10.93
N VAL A 81 4.74 -34.08 -9.98
CA VAL A 81 3.97 -34.98 -9.09
C VAL A 81 2.94 -34.24 -8.23
N HIS A 82 3.17 -32.95 -7.93
CA HIS A 82 2.20 -32.12 -7.21
C HIS A 82 1.00 -31.69 -8.08
N GLY A 83 1.04 -31.97 -9.38
CA GLY A 83 -0.04 -31.69 -10.31
C GLY A 83 -0.10 -30.23 -10.75
N LYS A 84 -1.30 -29.79 -11.15
CA LYS A 84 -1.51 -28.49 -11.82
C LYS A 84 -2.55 -27.55 -11.19
N ARG A 85 -3.09 -27.93 -10.03
CA ARG A 85 -4.16 -27.21 -9.34
C ARG A 85 -3.77 -26.67 -7.96
N VAL A 86 -2.66 -27.17 -7.40
CA VAL A 86 -2.22 -26.86 -6.04
C VAL A 86 -1.64 -25.46 -5.89
N ALA A 87 -1.11 -24.89 -6.97
CA ALA A 87 -0.57 -23.54 -7.04
C ALA A 87 -0.95 -22.86 -8.36
N ARG A 88 -0.98 -21.53 -8.38
CA ARG A 88 -1.22 -20.72 -9.58
C ARG A 88 -0.01 -19.89 -9.97
N LYS A 89 0.05 -19.49 -11.24
CA LYS A 89 1.07 -18.58 -11.76
C LYS A 89 0.75 -17.14 -11.35
N ALA A 90 1.78 -16.37 -11.05
CA ALA A 90 1.68 -14.94 -10.78
C ALA A 90 2.93 -14.22 -11.29
N LYS A 91 2.71 -13.23 -12.17
CA LYS A 91 3.77 -12.39 -12.71
C LYS A 91 4.25 -11.40 -11.65
N GLY A 92 5.55 -11.13 -11.62
CA GLY A 92 6.18 -10.22 -10.66
C GLY A 92 6.68 -10.92 -9.39
N LEU A 93 6.42 -12.22 -9.20
CA LEU A 93 6.98 -13.00 -8.10
C LEU A 93 8.38 -13.56 -8.39
N GLU A 94 8.87 -13.43 -9.62
CA GLU A 94 10.25 -13.77 -9.99
C GLU A 94 11.24 -13.05 -9.06
N ALA A 95 10.99 -11.76 -8.79
CA ALA A 95 11.82 -10.96 -7.89
C ALA A 95 11.82 -11.50 -6.46
N ALA A 96 10.72 -12.09 -5.97
CA ALA A 96 10.64 -12.68 -4.64
C ALA A 96 11.50 -13.95 -4.48
N LEU A 97 11.92 -14.57 -5.58
CA LEU A 97 12.89 -15.67 -5.54
C LEU A 97 14.35 -15.20 -5.46
N VAL A 98 14.62 -13.93 -5.83
CA VAL A 98 15.95 -13.33 -5.93
C VAL A 98 16.24 -12.38 -4.77
N ASP A 99 15.39 -11.37 -4.57
CA ASP A 99 15.47 -10.42 -3.45
C ASP A 99 14.67 -10.97 -2.27
N LYS A 100 15.32 -11.77 -1.43
CA LYS A 100 14.75 -12.35 -0.20
C LYS A 100 15.82 -12.57 0.85
N SER A 101 15.41 -12.65 2.11
CA SER A 101 16.27 -13.03 3.23
C SER A 101 15.53 -13.93 4.20
N VAL A 102 16.24 -14.85 4.85
CA VAL A 102 15.67 -15.63 5.96
C VAL A 102 15.42 -14.69 7.12
N MET A 103 14.21 -14.72 7.65
CA MET A 103 13.80 -13.99 8.84
C MET A 103 13.08 -14.94 9.79
N LYS A 104 13.27 -14.70 11.09
CA LYS A 104 12.49 -15.35 12.13
C LYS A 104 11.15 -14.64 12.24
N VAL A 105 10.06 -15.37 12.01
CA VAL A 105 8.68 -14.91 12.25
C VAL A 105 8.23 -15.52 13.57
N GLU A 106 7.85 -14.67 14.51
CA GLU A 106 7.43 -15.06 15.86
C GLU A 106 5.95 -14.70 16.06
N ALA A 107 5.29 -15.41 16.97
CA ALA A 107 3.95 -15.04 17.39
C ALA A 107 3.94 -13.63 18.00
N LEU A 108 2.84 -12.91 17.81
CA LEU A 108 2.65 -11.57 18.38
C LEU A 108 2.50 -11.61 19.90
N ASP A 109 1.85 -12.66 20.42
CA ASP A 109 1.74 -12.91 21.86
C ASP A 109 3.02 -13.61 22.35
N GLY A 110 3.72 -12.99 23.31
CA GLY A 110 4.98 -13.52 23.85
C GLY A 110 4.85 -14.84 24.63
N ILE A 111 3.62 -15.28 24.95
CA ILE A 111 3.37 -16.58 25.56
C ILE A 111 3.30 -17.69 24.49
N ASP A 112 2.99 -17.35 23.24
CA ASP A 112 2.87 -18.30 22.15
C ASP A 112 4.27 -18.66 21.60
N PRO A 113 4.72 -19.93 21.76
CA PRO A 113 6.08 -20.31 21.44
C PRO A 113 6.32 -20.50 19.93
N ARG A 114 5.30 -20.30 19.09
CA ARG A 114 5.43 -20.54 17.64
C ARG A 114 6.43 -19.56 17.03
N SER A 115 7.47 -20.13 16.43
CA SER A 115 8.47 -19.40 15.66
C SER A 115 8.92 -20.19 14.45
N PHE A 116 9.14 -19.49 13.34
CA PHE A 116 9.53 -20.10 12.06
C PHE A 116 10.61 -19.26 11.39
N GLU A 117 11.64 -19.92 10.88
CA GLU A 117 12.58 -19.30 9.94
C GLU A 117 12.03 -19.43 8.53
N VAL A 118 11.75 -18.30 7.90
CA VAL A 118 11.10 -18.25 6.58
C VAL A 118 11.86 -17.28 5.68
N SER A 119 12.00 -17.62 4.40
CA SER A 119 12.47 -16.66 3.40
C SER A 119 11.39 -15.61 3.14
N ILE A 120 11.66 -14.37 3.53
CA ILE A 120 10.76 -13.23 3.32
C ILE A 120 11.26 -12.41 2.14
N ALA A 121 10.33 -12.06 1.25
CA ALA A 121 10.61 -11.20 0.11
C ALA A 121 11.13 -9.83 0.58
N GLY A 122 12.23 -9.39 -0.03
CA GLY A 122 12.81 -8.08 0.21
C GLY A 122 11.93 -6.96 -0.33
N PRO A 123 12.21 -5.70 0.07
CA PRO A 123 11.38 -4.56 -0.31
C PRO A 123 11.35 -4.29 -1.82
N GLY A 124 12.41 -4.62 -2.56
CA GLY A 124 12.44 -4.50 -4.02
C GLY A 124 11.50 -5.51 -4.67
N ALA A 125 11.56 -6.77 -4.24
CA ALA A 125 10.63 -7.81 -4.68
C ALA A 125 9.16 -7.48 -4.36
N LEU A 126 8.89 -6.99 -3.15
CA LEU A 126 7.54 -6.59 -2.75
C LEU A 126 7.01 -5.46 -3.63
N LEU A 127 7.83 -4.45 -3.94
CA LEU A 127 7.43 -3.37 -4.83
C LEU A 127 7.13 -3.89 -6.24
N VAL A 128 8.00 -4.74 -6.81
CA VAL A 128 7.80 -5.35 -8.13
C VAL A 128 6.48 -6.14 -8.17
N ALA A 129 6.22 -7.00 -7.19
CA ALA A 129 4.99 -7.77 -7.11
C ALA A 129 3.74 -6.87 -7.03
N LYS A 130 3.81 -5.77 -6.26
CA LYS A 130 2.71 -4.81 -6.14
C LYS A 130 2.46 -4.08 -7.45
N MET A 131 3.50 -3.70 -8.20
CA MET A 131 3.34 -3.04 -9.50
C MET A 131 2.60 -3.94 -10.49
N HIS A 132 2.96 -5.21 -10.63
CA HIS A 132 2.23 -6.15 -11.51
C HIS A 132 0.77 -6.29 -11.10
N LYS A 133 0.51 -6.48 -9.80
CA LYS A 133 -0.85 -6.60 -9.27
C LYS A 133 -1.71 -5.36 -9.52
N ILE A 134 -1.12 -4.17 -9.45
CA ILE A 134 -1.79 -2.90 -9.76
C ILE A 134 -2.00 -2.76 -11.27
N GLY A 135 -0.97 -3.02 -12.08
CA GLY A 135 -1.03 -2.93 -13.54
C GLY A 135 -2.09 -3.85 -14.16
N GLU A 136 -2.31 -5.03 -13.59
CA GLU A 136 -3.38 -5.96 -14.01
C GLU A 136 -4.80 -5.42 -13.76
N ARG A 137 -4.96 -4.45 -12.85
CA ARG A 137 -6.28 -3.98 -12.39
C ARG A 137 -6.63 -2.58 -12.88
N ILE A 138 -5.64 -1.74 -13.14
CA ILE A 138 -5.88 -0.41 -13.67
C ILE A 138 -6.51 -0.54 -15.06
N GLY A 139 -7.60 0.22 -15.28
CA GLY A 139 -8.40 0.15 -16.51
C GLY A 139 -9.42 -1.00 -16.52
N GLN A 140 -9.56 -1.76 -15.44
CA GLN A 140 -10.65 -2.71 -15.25
C GLN A 140 -11.66 -2.17 -14.23
N ASP A 141 -12.88 -1.90 -14.69
CA ASP A 141 -13.95 -1.31 -13.88
C ASP A 141 -14.16 -2.06 -12.56
N GLY A 142 -14.07 -1.32 -11.44
CA GLY A 142 -14.41 -1.80 -10.10
C GLY A 142 -13.42 -2.80 -9.45
N ARG A 143 -12.29 -3.14 -10.09
CA ARG A 143 -11.31 -4.10 -9.52
C ARG A 143 -10.08 -3.46 -8.89
N VAL A 144 -9.91 -2.14 -9.03
CA VAL A 144 -8.84 -1.40 -8.39
C VAL A 144 -8.99 -1.53 -6.88
N LYS A 145 -7.94 -1.99 -6.20
CA LYS A 145 -7.94 -2.13 -4.73
C LYS A 145 -7.02 -1.08 -4.15
N ASP A 146 -7.61 -0.04 -3.58
CA ASP A 146 -6.88 1.09 -3.00
C ASP A 146 -5.80 0.66 -1.97
N LYS A 147 -6.03 -0.47 -1.28
CA LYS A 147 -5.05 -1.07 -0.35
C LYS A 147 -3.68 -1.36 -1.00
N ASP A 148 -3.64 -1.76 -2.27
CA ASP A 148 -2.36 -2.04 -2.93
C ASP A 148 -1.56 -0.74 -3.18
N GLY A 149 -2.24 0.40 -3.39
CA GLY A 149 -1.60 1.73 -3.46
C GLY A 149 -1.04 2.17 -2.10
N LEU A 150 -1.78 1.90 -1.01
CA LEU A 150 -1.30 2.16 0.35
C LEU A 150 -0.05 1.33 0.70
N ASP A 151 0.00 0.07 0.30
CA ASP A 151 1.17 -0.79 0.54
C ASP A 151 2.41 -0.26 -0.19
N VAL A 152 2.26 0.25 -1.43
CA VAL A 152 3.34 0.91 -2.16
C VAL A 152 3.83 2.14 -1.40
N LEU A 153 2.91 2.99 -0.92
CA LEU A 153 3.27 4.15 -0.12
C LEU A 153 4.03 3.76 1.16
N ARG A 154 3.59 2.71 1.85
CA ARG A 154 4.26 2.19 3.05
C ARG A 154 5.69 1.75 2.74
N LEU A 155 5.90 0.99 1.65
CA LEU A 155 7.24 0.57 1.22
C LEU A 155 8.14 1.78 0.91
N LEU A 156 7.63 2.77 0.16
CA LEU A 156 8.42 3.95 -0.20
C LEU A 156 8.77 4.85 0.98
N ARG A 157 7.94 4.88 2.04
CA ARG A 157 8.24 5.64 3.26
C ARG A 157 9.16 4.88 4.21
N ALA A 158 9.07 3.55 4.25
CA ALA A 158 9.83 2.72 5.17
C ALA A 158 11.27 2.46 4.68
N ILE A 159 11.50 2.48 3.37
CA ILE A 159 12.78 2.08 2.78
C ILE A 159 13.47 3.30 2.17
N PRO A 160 14.74 3.59 2.55
CA PRO A 160 15.52 4.64 1.91
C PRO A 160 15.55 4.48 0.38
N ALA A 161 15.41 5.59 -0.33
CA ALA A 161 15.20 5.54 -1.78
C ALA A 161 16.42 5.03 -2.55
N ASP A 162 17.63 5.29 -2.05
CA ASP A 162 18.88 4.74 -2.56
C ASP A 162 18.95 3.22 -2.40
N VAL A 163 18.54 2.69 -1.24
CA VAL A 163 18.43 1.24 -0.97
C VAL A 163 17.41 0.60 -1.91
N MET A 164 16.23 1.20 -2.07
CA MET A 164 15.22 0.72 -3.00
C MET A 164 15.74 0.73 -4.45
N SER A 165 16.40 1.82 -4.86
CA SER A 165 16.98 1.96 -6.20
C SER A 165 18.06 0.89 -6.46
N ALA A 166 18.95 0.64 -5.50
CA ALA A 166 19.99 -0.37 -5.62
C ALA A 166 19.39 -1.78 -5.79
N ARG A 167 18.35 -2.11 -5.02
CA ARG A 167 17.65 -3.40 -5.14
C ARG A 167 16.96 -3.54 -6.50
N LEU A 168 16.26 -2.51 -6.98
CA LEU A 168 15.63 -2.53 -8.30
C LEU A 168 16.65 -2.65 -9.43
N LYS A 169 17.82 -2.01 -9.33
CA LYS A 169 18.91 -2.15 -10.30
C LYS A 169 19.46 -3.58 -10.34
N MET A 170 19.69 -4.18 -9.16
CA MET A 170 20.14 -5.56 -9.04
C MET A 170 19.11 -6.52 -9.65
N LEU A 171 17.83 -6.37 -9.31
CA LEU A 171 16.73 -7.17 -9.86
C LEU A 171 16.56 -6.98 -11.37
N ALA A 172 16.70 -5.76 -11.89
CA ALA A 172 16.59 -5.48 -13.33
C ALA A 172 17.73 -6.11 -14.17
N GLY A 173 18.87 -6.38 -13.53
CA GLY A 173 20.00 -7.08 -14.13
C GLY A 173 19.96 -8.62 -14.00
N ASP A 174 19.05 -9.15 -13.19
CA ASP A 174 18.91 -10.59 -12.98
C ASP A 174 18.25 -11.28 -14.19
N LYS A 175 18.64 -12.53 -14.46
CA LYS A 175 18.12 -13.29 -15.62
C LYS A 175 16.64 -13.65 -15.47
N LEU A 176 16.20 -13.98 -14.26
CA LEU A 176 14.83 -14.40 -13.97
C LEU A 176 13.94 -13.19 -13.67
N ALA A 177 14.39 -12.30 -12.77
CA ALA A 177 13.61 -11.16 -12.31
C ALA A 177 13.70 -9.93 -13.22
N GLY A 178 14.71 -9.85 -14.09
CA GLY A 178 15.01 -8.68 -14.91
C GLY A 178 13.84 -8.19 -15.77
N PRO A 179 13.22 -9.05 -16.60
CA PRO A 179 12.10 -8.66 -17.44
C PRO A 179 10.93 -8.08 -16.64
N VAL A 180 10.46 -8.78 -15.61
CA VAL A 180 9.32 -8.33 -14.80
C VAL A 180 9.65 -7.09 -13.96
N THR A 181 10.90 -6.92 -13.56
CA THR A 181 11.33 -5.73 -12.81
C THR A 181 11.31 -4.49 -13.68
N LYS A 182 11.78 -4.57 -14.93
CA LYS A 182 11.72 -3.46 -15.89
C LYS A 182 10.29 -3.05 -16.18
N GLU A 183 9.41 -4.02 -16.44
CA GLU A 183 7.98 -3.75 -16.59
C GLU A 183 7.36 -3.11 -15.34
N ALA A 184 7.74 -3.57 -14.14
CA ALA A 184 7.27 -2.98 -12.90
C ALA A 184 7.71 -1.52 -12.73
N ILE A 185 8.93 -1.17 -13.16
CA ILE A 185 9.41 0.22 -13.18
C ILE A 185 8.56 1.05 -14.15
N ASP A 186 8.26 0.56 -15.34
CA ASP A 186 7.41 1.27 -16.31
C ASP A 186 5.98 1.50 -15.76
N ILE A 187 5.40 0.49 -15.09
CA ILE A 187 4.09 0.62 -14.41
C ILE A 187 4.18 1.67 -13.30
N PHE A 188 5.24 1.64 -12.50
CA PHE A 188 5.46 2.61 -11.43
C PHE A 188 5.53 4.04 -12.00
N GLU A 189 6.35 4.26 -13.02
CA GLU A 189 6.50 5.56 -13.66
C GLU A 189 5.18 6.08 -14.25
N ARG A 190 4.38 5.20 -14.84
CA ARG A 190 3.08 5.57 -15.43
C ARG A 190 2.06 6.00 -14.38
N HIS A 191 2.02 5.32 -13.22
CA HIS A 191 0.91 5.43 -12.27
C HIS A 191 1.23 6.15 -10.97
N PHE A 192 2.50 6.32 -10.61
CA PHE A 192 2.94 6.91 -9.34
C PHE A 192 3.84 8.14 -9.50
N ARG A 193 4.33 8.44 -10.71
CA ARG A 193 5.21 9.60 -10.95
C ARG A 193 4.54 10.95 -10.68
N LYS A 194 3.24 11.05 -10.97
CA LYS A 194 2.45 12.27 -10.78
C LYS A 194 1.39 12.04 -9.71
N PRO A 195 1.04 13.06 -8.92
CA PRO A 195 -0.04 12.95 -7.93
C PRO A 195 -1.37 12.50 -8.55
N GLU A 196 -1.64 12.88 -9.80
CA GLU A 196 -2.88 12.57 -10.52
C GLU A 196 -2.88 11.15 -11.13
N GLY A 197 -1.76 10.43 -11.03
CA GLY A 197 -1.67 9.04 -11.52
C GLY A 197 -2.56 8.12 -10.70
N GLU A 198 -3.21 7.15 -11.36
CA GLU A 198 -4.18 6.26 -10.69
C GLU A 198 -3.59 5.55 -9.46
N GLY A 199 -2.32 5.12 -9.53
CA GLY A 199 -1.64 4.49 -8.39
C GLY A 199 -1.45 5.44 -7.20
N ALA A 200 -1.11 6.70 -7.46
CA ALA A 200 -1.03 7.73 -6.42
C ALA A 200 -2.41 8.05 -5.84
N GLN A 201 -3.46 8.10 -6.68
CA GLN A 201 -4.84 8.31 -6.23
C GLN A 201 -5.36 7.15 -5.39
N MET A 202 -5.03 5.89 -5.73
CA MET A 202 -5.33 4.71 -4.91
C MET A 202 -4.75 4.87 -3.49
N ALA A 203 -3.49 5.29 -3.38
CA ALA A 203 -2.85 5.51 -2.09
C ALA A 203 -3.55 6.63 -1.29
N ALA A 204 -3.90 7.74 -1.95
CA ALA A 204 -4.61 8.85 -1.31
C ALA A 204 -6.00 8.43 -0.79
N ARG A 205 -6.80 7.73 -1.58
CA ARG A 205 -8.12 7.23 -1.16
C ARG A 205 -8.01 6.27 0.03
N ALA A 206 -7.06 5.33 -0.03
CA ALA A 206 -6.84 4.40 1.08
C ALA A 206 -6.46 5.11 2.38
N LEU A 207 -5.62 6.16 2.32
CA LEU A 207 -5.27 6.98 3.49
C LEU A 207 -6.48 7.69 4.08
N SER A 208 -7.34 8.31 3.27
CA SER A 208 -8.52 9.01 3.77
C SER A 208 -9.50 8.06 4.47
N HIS A 209 -9.64 6.83 3.98
CA HIS A 209 -10.47 5.81 4.65
C HIS A 209 -9.87 5.35 5.98
N VAL A 210 -8.56 5.29 6.06
CA VAL A 210 -7.84 4.96 7.29
C VAL A 210 -8.01 6.08 8.33
N GLU A 211 -7.88 7.34 7.93
CA GLU A 211 -8.09 8.50 8.82
C GLU A 211 -9.53 8.59 9.32
N LEU A 212 -10.52 8.30 8.47
CA LEU A 212 -11.94 8.27 8.85
C LEU A 212 -12.27 7.20 9.89
N MET A 213 -11.55 6.07 9.93
CA MET A 213 -11.72 5.03 10.95
C MET A 213 -11.06 5.38 12.29
N ASP A 214 -10.10 6.31 12.28
CA ASP A 214 -9.38 6.78 13.47
C ASP A 214 -10.04 8.04 14.10
N THR A 215 -10.95 8.70 13.37
CA THR A 215 -11.72 9.84 13.88
C THR A 215 -13.07 9.42 14.47
N THR A 216 -13.28 9.68 15.77
CA THR A 216 -14.61 9.74 16.37
C THR A 216 -15.51 10.71 15.58
N PRO A 217 -16.81 10.40 15.33
CA PRO A 217 -17.67 11.27 14.51
C PRO A 217 -17.81 12.66 15.14
N GLY A 218 -17.29 13.70 14.49
CA GLY A 218 -17.49 15.09 14.95
C GLY A 218 -16.47 16.14 14.49
N GLN A 219 -15.32 15.76 13.94
CA GLN A 219 -14.38 16.72 13.36
C GLN A 219 -14.22 16.48 11.86
N GLY A 220 -14.90 17.30 11.06
CA GLY A 220 -14.73 17.30 9.62
C GLY A 220 -13.30 17.68 9.23
N ILE A 221 -12.75 17.05 8.21
CA ILE A 221 -11.42 17.38 7.67
C ILE A 221 -11.51 17.57 6.15
N PRO A 222 -11.07 18.72 5.62
CA PRO A 222 -10.62 18.83 4.24
C PRO A 222 -9.09 18.65 4.19
N GLY A 223 -8.58 17.79 3.30
CA GLY A 223 -7.14 17.67 3.07
C GLY A 223 -6.79 16.76 1.89
N SER A 224 -6.14 17.32 0.87
CA SER A 224 -5.54 16.56 -0.23
C SER A 224 -4.11 16.15 0.14
N VAL A 225 -3.81 14.84 0.05
CA VAL A 225 -2.46 14.30 0.24
C VAL A 225 -1.67 14.45 -1.06
N HIS A 226 -0.63 15.28 -1.06
CA HIS A 226 0.29 15.41 -2.20
C HIS A 226 1.48 14.46 -2.04
N LEU A 227 1.54 13.42 -2.86
CA LEU A 227 2.73 12.58 -3.03
C LEU A 227 3.51 13.07 -4.26
N SER A 228 4.71 13.62 -4.07
CA SER A 228 5.64 13.91 -5.17
C SER A 228 6.84 12.99 -5.05
N VAL A 229 6.98 12.07 -6.00
CA VAL A 229 8.19 11.23 -6.15
C VAL A 229 8.90 11.69 -7.42
N ARG A 230 10.07 12.30 -7.28
CA ARG A 230 10.93 12.66 -8.42
C ARG A 230 12.09 11.67 -8.51
N PHE A 231 12.23 11.01 -9.65
CA PHE A 231 13.46 10.33 -10.03
C PHE A 231 14.22 11.23 -11.01
N SER A 232 15.45 11.59 -10.65
CA SER A 232 16.39 12.19 -11.60
C SER A 232 17.32 11.10 -12.11
N ALA A 233 17.23 10.81 -13.41
CA ALA A 233 18.26 10.06 -14.10
C ALA A 233 19.30 11.07 -14.62
N SER A 234 20.32 11.37 -13.82
CA SER A 234 21.54 11.98 -14.32
C SER A 234 22.72 11.16 -13.82
N GLY A 235 23.57 10.72 -14.75
CA GLY A 235 24.84 10.11 -14.43
C GLY A 235 25.67 11.03 -13.53
N ALA A 236 26.51 10.40 -12.69
CA ALA A 236 27.39 10.98 -11.68
C ALA A 236 26.71 11.41 -10.35
N THR A 237 26.88 10.53 -9.35
CA THR A 237 27.17 10.84 -7.93
C THR A 237 26.40 12.01 -7.28
N SER A 238 25.09 11.86 -7.11
CA SER A 238 24.34 12.27 -5.91
C SER A 238 22.84 12.10 -6.21
N SER A 239 22.18 11.23 -5.45
CA SER A 239 20.72 11.04 -5.56
C SER A 239 20.06 11.66 -4.33
N ASP A 240 19.64 12.93 -4.46
CA ASP A 240 18.82 13.60 -3.46
C ASP A 240 17.34 13.26 -3.68
N VAL A 241 16.75 12.59 -2.69
CA VAL A 241 15.31 12.35 -2.61
C VAL A 241 14.73 13.19 -1.49
N SER A 242 13.91 14.18 -1.84
CA SER A 242 13.21 15.03 -0.87
C SER A 242 11.75 14.59 -0.73
N ILE A 243 11.41 14.06 0.44
CA ILE A 243 10.02 13.88 0.88
C ILE A 243 9.57 15.22 1.45
N VAL A 244 8.70 15.93 0.74
CA VAL A 244 8.07 17.15 1.28
C VAL A 244 6.96 16.71 2.25
N GLU A 245 7.12 17.02 3.53
CA GLU A 245 6.07 16.78 4.53
C GLU A 245 4.79 17.56 4.19
N PRO A 246 3.60 17.01 4.53
CA PRO A 246 2.34 17.70 4.28
C PRO A 246 2.30 19.03 5.04
N ARG A 247 2.26 20.15 4.31
CA ARG A 247 1.89 21.43 4.89
C ARG A 247 0.38 21.48 5.06
N VAL A 248 -0.08 21.53 6.30
CA VAL A 248 -1.44 21.93 6.65
C VAL A 248 -1.61 23.40 6.21
N ARG A 249 -2.31 23.64 5.10
CA ARG A 249 -2.90 24.97 4.86
C ARG A 249 -4.17 25.05 5.68
N GLY A 250 -4.07 25.68 6.84
CA GLY A 250 -5.26 26.12 7.57
C GLY A 250 -6.09 27.08 6.70
N PRO A 251 -7.40 27.22 7.00
CA PRO A 251 -8.27 28.14 6.28
C PRO A 251 -7.72 29.57 6.37
N SER A 252 -7.78 30.29 5.25
CA SER A 252 -7.35 31.68 5.15
C SER A 252 -8.15 32.58 6.10
N SER A 253 -7.59 32.94 7.25
CA SER A 253 -8.03 34.13 7.97
C SER A 253 -7.33 35.35 7.37
N ARG A 254 -8.07 36.16 6.61
CA ARG A 254 -7.69 37.56 6.40
C ARG A 254 -7.72 38.29 7.75
N PRO A 255 -6.89 39.33 7.93
CA PRO A 255 -6.35 39.70 9.22
C PRO A 255 -7.35 40.56 10.00
N ASP A 256 -7.67 40.15 11.21
CA ASP A 256 -8.24 41.04 12.21
C ASP A 256 -7.67 40.69 13.59
N GLY A 257 -7.23 41.72 14.30
CA GLY A 257 -7.01 41.64 15.75
C GLY A 257 -5.60 41.28 16.21
N ALA A 258 -4.64 42.19 15.99
CA ALA A 258 -3.50 42.29 16.90
C ALA A 258 -4.00 42.72 18.28
N VAL A 259 -4.12 41.78 19.23
CA VAL A 259 -4.38 42.11 20.64
C VAL A 259 -3.06 42.51 21.29
N ARG A 260 -2.76 43.82 21.26
CA ARG A 260 -1.81 44.47 22.17
C ARG A 260 -2.48 44.65 23.53
N PHE A 261 -1.81 44.22 24.59
CA PHE A 261 -2.21 44.55 25.97
C PHE A 261 -1.52 45.83 26.48
N ARG A 262 -2.29 46.60 27.27
CA ARG A 262 -2.03 47.86 28.01
C ARG A 262 -2.28 49.13 27.18
N LYS A 263 -3.06 50.14 27.61
CA LYS A 263 -3.58 50.58 28.94
C LYS A 263 -4.95 51.26 28.71
N LYS A 264 -5.84 51.21 29.72
CA LYS A 264 -7.21 51.78 29.75
C LYS A 264 -7.19 53.29 30.15
N PRO A 265 -8.32 54.03 30.16
CA PRO A 265 -8.81 54.92 29.10
C PRO A 265 -8.85 56.41 29.50
N GLU A 266 -9.04 57.31 28.53
CA GLU A 266 -9.65 58.62 28.78
C GLU A 266 -10.68 58.93 27.67
N LEU A 267 -11.87 59.34 28.10
CA LEU A 267 -13.02 59.74 27.30
C LEU A 267 -12.81 61.13 26.68
N PRO A 268 -13.33 61.41 25.47
CA PRO A 268 -13.62 62.77 25.06
C PRO A 268 -15.10 63.11 25.30
N GLN A 269 -15.31 64.29 25.88
CA GLN A 269 -16.60 64.98 25.93
C GLN A 269 -16.82 65.79 24.64
N LYS A 270 -18.08 65.75 24.18
CA LYS A 270 -18.87 66.86 23.57
C LYS A 270 -18.37 67.38 22.21
N GLU A 271 -19.16 67.86 21.27
CA GLU A 271 -20.52 68.40 21.09
C GLU A 271 -20.67 68.41 19.53
N SER A 272 -21.79 68.55 18.82
CA SER A 272 -23.17 68.92 19.08
C SER A 272 -23.91 68.80 17.73
N ASP A 273 -25.24 68.70 17.82
CA ASP A 273 -26.25 69.21 16.87
C ASP A 273 -26.31 68.61 15.45
N ALA A 274 -27.37 67.92 15.03
CA ALA A 274 -28.81 68.26 14.96
C ALA A 274 -29.19 68.30 13.47
N CYS A 275 -30.16 67.50 13.04
CA CYS A 275 -31.46 67.95 12.52
C CYS A 275 -32.18 66.81 11.77
N ARG A 276 -33.40 66.50 12.23
CA ARG A 276 -34.67 66.28 11.48
C ARG A 276 -34.67 65.35 10.26
N ALA A 277 -35.51 64.30 10.32
CA ALA A 277 -36.89 64.25 9.74
C ALA A 277 -36.86 64.13 8.21
N SER A 278 -37.67 63.38 7.48
CA SER A 278 -38.92 62.65 7.71
C SER A 278 -39.28 62.04 6.34
N HIS A 279 -40.03 60.94 6.38
CA HIS A 279 -41.14 60.64 5.46
C HIS A 279 -40.90 60.31 3.97
N HIS A 280 -41.62 59.23 3.61
CA HIS A 280 -42.47 59.06 2.42
C HIS A 280 -41.85 58.59 1.09
N SER A 281 -42.21 57.34 0.77
CA SER A 281 -43.11 56.97 -0.32
C SER A 281 -42.69 57.25 -1.78
N LYS A 282 -42.63 56.13 -2.52
CA LYS A 282 -43.31 55.86 -3.79
C LYS A 282 -42.71 56.33 -5.13
N THR A 283 -42.56 55.32 -6.00
CA THR A 283 -42.73 55.27 -7.47
C THR A 283 -41.73 56.02 -8.35
N LEU A 284 -41.00 55.30 -9.20
CA LEU A 284 -41.43 54.77 -10.50
C LEU A 284 -40.58 53.55 -10.87
#